data_AF-A0AAP0N9E0-F1
#
_entry.id   AF-A0AAP0N9E0-F1
#
_cell.length_a   1.000
_cell.length_b   1.000
_cell.length_c   1.000
_cell.angle_alpha   90.00
_cell.angle_beta   90.00
_cell.angle_gamma   90.00
#
_symmetry.space_group_name_H-M   'P 1'
#
loop_
_entity.id
_entity.type
_entity.pdbx_description
1 polymer ?
#
loop_
_entity_poly.entity_id
_entity_poly.type
_entity_poly.pdbx_seq_one_letter_code
_entity_poly.pdbx_strand_id
1 'polypeptide(L)'
;MADLRWVRPEHLHSMFEVDFRGFGWSNRAKVLWSSVILAILWVIWIERNARIFRDVYEDLDSIWDKVCFLASLWASVDKSFKDIPLFLIVRN
;
A
#
# COMPACT_ATOMS: atom_id res chain seq x y z
N MET A 1 -7.53 21.10 24.40
CA MET A 1 -6.60 21.09 23.25
C MET A 1 -6.40 19.64 22.87
N ALA A 2 -6.73 19.24 21.64
CA ALA A 2 -6.43 17.89 21.18
C ALA A 2 -4.91 17.71 21.22
N ASP A 3 -4.45 16.68 21.92
CA ASP A 3 -3.04 16.28 21.92
C ASP A 3 -2.67 15.82 20.50
N LEU A 4 -2.05 16.71 19.72
CA LEU A 4 -1.51 16.42 18.39
C LEU A 4 -0.22 15.59 18.56
N ARG A 5 -0.33 14.43 19.20
CA ARG A 5 0.79 13.53 19.39
C ARG A 5 1.10 12.92 18.03
N TRP A 6 2.29 13.22 17.50
CA TRP A 6 2.75 12.59 16.27
C TRP A 6 2.92 11.08 16.50
N VAL A 7 1.93 10.28 16.08
CA VAL A 7 1.98 8.82 16.17
C VAL A 7 2.66 8.28 14.92
N ARG A 8 3.83 7.64 15.13
CA ARG A 8 4.49 6.83 14.11
C ARG A 8 3.66 5.54 13.96
N PRO A 9 3.21 5.17 12.74
CA PRO A 9 2.62 3.85 12.54
C PRO A 9 3.65 2.79 12.96
N GLU A 10 3.30 1.92 13.91
CA GLU A 10 4.25 0.95 14.50
C GLU A 10 4.91 0.06 13.44
N HIS A 11 4.21 -0.17 12.33
CA HIS A 11 4.60 -1.13 11.30
C HIS A 11 5.16 -0.48 10.03
N LEU A 12 5.50 0.82 10.08
CA LEU A 12 6.08 1.52 8.93
C LEU A 12 7.35 0.81 8.42
N HIS A 13 8.19 0.34 9.33
CA HIS A 13 9.46 -0.31 8.99
C HIS A 13 9.23 -1.61 8.21
N SER A 14 8.32 -2.48 8.67
CA SER A 14 8.02 -3.76 8.02
C SER A 14 7.38 -3.57 6.63
N MET A 15 6.63 -2.48 6.42
CA MET A 15 6.04 -2.17 5.10
C MET A 15 7.09 -1.73 4.07
N PHE A 16 8.22 -1.16 4.52
CA PHE A 16 9.33 -0.77 3.63
C PHE A 16 10.39 -1.86 3.47
N GLU A 17 10.31 -2.97 4.21
CA GLU A 17 11.21 -4.13 4.08
C GLU A 17 10.85 -5.07 2.91
N VAL A 18 9.82 -4.74 2.14
CA VAL A 18 9.43 -5.50 0.93
C VAL A 18 10.63 -5.61 -0.01
N ASP A 19 11.09 -6.83 -0.31
CA ASP A 19 12.31 -7.03 -1.09
C ASP A 19 12.13 -6.53 -2.53
N PHE A 20 12.74 -5.37 -2.81
CA PHE A 20 12.68 -4.66 -4.07
C PHE A 20 13.40 -5.36 -5.23
N ARG A 21 14.13 -6.45 -4.95
CA ARG A 21 14.97 -7.15 -5.93
C ARG A 21 14.24 -8.22 -6.74
N GLY A 22 13.03 -8.62 -6.32
CA GLY A 22 12.27 -9.72 -6.95
C GLY A 22 11.52 -9.35 -8.24
N PHE A 23 11.27 -8.07 -8.49
CA PHE A 23 10.59 -7.61 -9.70
C PHE A 23 11.63 -7.11 -10.71
N GLY A 24 11.86 -7.88 -11.77
CA GLY A 24 12.80 -7.50 -12.84
C GLY A 24 12.48 -6.15 -13.51
N TRP A 25 13.26 -5.72 -14.51
CA TRP A 25 13.13 -4.38 -15.12
C TRP A 25 12.06 -4.23 -16.22
N SER A 26 11.03 -5.08 -16.22
CA SER A 26 9.95 -4.98 -17.20
C SER A 26 9.10 -3.72 -16.99
N ASN A 27 8.43 -3.24 -18.05
CA ASN A 27 7.47 -2.14 -17.92
C ASN A 27 6.35 -2.47 -16.90
N ARG A 28 5.90 -3.73 -16.86
CA ARG A 28 4.94 -4.22 -15.86
C ARG A 28 5.47 -4.08 -14.43
N ALA A 29 6.72 -4.44 -14.20
CA ALA A 29 7.34 -4.29 -12.89
C ALA A 29 7.44 -2.82 -12.46
N LYS A 30 7.80 -1.90 -13.38
CA LYS A 30 7.83 -0.45 -13.08
C LYS A 30 6.46 0.09 -12.67
N VAL A 31 5.41 -0.32 -13.38
CA VAL A 31 4.03 0.05 -13.06
C VAL A 31 3.62 -0.50 -11.70
N LEU A 32 3.92 -1.77 -11.43
CA LEU A 32 3.63 -2.40 -10.13
C LEU A 32 4.35 -1.69 -8.99
N TRP A 33 5.65 -1.44 -9.15
CA TRP A 33 6.43 -0.72 -8.16
C TRP A 33 5.87 0.66 -7.83
N SER A 34 5.55 1.43 -8.88
CA SER A 34 4.98 2.75 -8.70
C SER A 34 3.63 2.67 -7.98
N SER A 35 2.82 1.68 -8.33
CA SER A 35 1.50 1.46 -7.71
C SER A 35 1.63 1.03 -6.24
N VAL A 36 2.57 0.15 -5.90
CA VAL A 36 2.82 -0.31 -4.52
C VAL A 36 3.32 0.83 -3.65
N ILE A 37 4.30 1.62 -4.11
CA ILE A 37 4.83 2.75 -3.33
C ILE A 37 3.74 3.78 -3.07
N LEU A 38 2.97 4.14 -4.10
CA LEU A 38 1.85 5.06 -3.94
C LEU A 38 0.82 4.48 -2.96
N ALA A 39 0.50 3.19 -3.05
CA ALA A 39 -0.52 2.55 -2.21
C ALA A 39 -0.09 2.55 -0.73
N ILE A 40 1.18 2.26 -0.45
CA ILE A 40 1.76 2.35 0.89
C ILE A 40 1.61 3.77 1.44
N LEU A 41 2.05 4.79 0.68
CA LEU A 41 1.95 6.19 1.09
C LEU A 41 0.50 6.62 1.37
N TRP A 42 -0.43 6.17 0.52
CA TRP A 42 -1.85 6.47 0.64
C TRP A 42 -2.49 5.80 1.87
N VAL A 43 -2.21 4.51 2.09
CA VAL A 43 -2.75 3.79 3.25
C VAL A 43 -2.19 4.36 4.55
N ILE A 44 -0.89 4.67 4.61
CA ILE A 44 -0.30 5.36 5.78
C ILE A 44 -1.02 6.69 6.04
N TRP A 45 -1.31 7.46 4.99
CA TRP A 45 -2.03 8.72 5.15
C TRP A 45 -3.46 8.50 5.69
N ILE A 46 -4.20 7.52 5.17
CA ILE A 46 -5.55 7.18 5.66
C ILE A 46 -5.52 6.72 7.11
N GLU A 47 -4.59 5.83 7.43
CA GLU A 47 -4.44 5.24 8.76
C GLU A 47 -4.15 6.31 9.81
N ARG A 48 -3.22 7.22 9.50
CA ARG A 48 -2.88 8.34 10.39
C ARG A 48 -4.05 9.28 10.61
N ASN A 49 -4.81 9.58 9.55
CA ASN A 49 -6.01 10.38 9.66
C ASN A 49 -7.10 9.67 10.47
N ALA A 50 -7.23 8.35 10.35
CA ALA A 50 -8.18 7.58 11.14
C ALA A 50 -7.83 7.64 12.63
N ARG A 51 -6.55 7.53 13.01
CA ARG A 51 -6.11 7.69 14.40
C ARG A 51 -6.40 9.09 14.93
N ILE A 52 -6.07 10.14 14.16
CA ILE A 52 -6.23 11.53 14.61
C ILE A 52 -7.71 11.93 14.72
N PHE A 53 -8.52 11.62 13.71
CA PHE A 53 -9.88 12.14 13.62
C PHE A 53 -10.93 11.19 14.22
N ARG A 54 -10.62 9.90 14.36
CA ARG A 54 -11.58 8.87 14.78
C ARG A 54 -11.10 8.00 15.93
N ASP A 55 -9.83 8.11 16.35
CA ASP A 55 -9.19 7.25 17.35
C ASP A 55 -9.39 5.75 17.05
N VAL A 56 -9.37 5.41 15.76
CA VAL A 56 -9.50 4.02 15.26
C VAL A 56 -8.12 3.50 14.88
N TYR A 57 -7.84 2.27 15.30
CA TYR A 57 -6.61 1.55 15.06
C TYR A 57 -6.92 0.30 14.23
N GLU A 58 -6.13 0.08 13.19
CA GLU A 58 -6.21 -1.13 12.37
C GLU A 58 -4.97 -1.99 12.62
N ASP A 59 -5.15 -3.30 12.54
CA ASP A 59 -4.07 -4.26 12.58
C ASP A 59 -3.26 -4.25 11.28
N LEU A 60 -2.06 -4.83 11.34
CA LEU A 60 -1.13 -4.86 10.22
C LEU A 60 -1.68 -5.62 9.01
N ASP A 61 -2.45 -6.69 9.23
CA ASP A 61 -2.97 -7.52 8.14
C ASP A 61 -4.04 -6.74 7.36
N SER A 62 -4.96 -6.05 8.05
CA SER A 62 -5.93 -5.13 7.40
C SER A 62 -5.25 -4.01 6.62
N ILE A 63 -4.18 -3.42 7.17
CA ILE A 63 -3.39 -2.38 6.50
C ILE A 63 -2.72 -2.95 5.24
N TRP A 64 -2.17 -4.15 5.33
CA TRP A 64 -1.49 -4.82 4.22
C TRP A 64 -2.47 -5.23 3.11
N ASP A 65 -3.63 -5.76 3.46
CA ASP A 65 -4.73 -6.07 2.54
C ASP A 65 -5.12 -4.85 1.70
N LYS A 66 -5.22 -3.68 2.35
CA LYS A 66 -5.52 -2.41 1.67
C LYS A 66 -4.41 -1.99 0.72
N VAL A 67 -3.15 -2.16 1.10
CA VAL A 67 -2.01 -1.88 0.22
C VAL A 67 -2.05 -2.79 -1.01
N CYS A 68 -2.18 -4.11 -0.83
CA CYS A 68 -2.25 -5.07 -1.95
C CYS A 68 -3.44 -4.79 -2.87
N PHE A 69 -4.60 -4.48 -2.29
CA PHE A 69 -5.79 -4.11 -3.05
C PHE A 69 -5.58 -2.83 -3.87
N LEU A 70 -5.09 -1.76 -3.26
CA LEU A 70 -4.89 -0.48 -3.94
C LEU A 70 -3.77 -0.56 -4.99
N ALA A 71 -2.68 -1.25 -4.68
CA ALA A 71 -1.61 -1.48 -5.63
C ALA A 71 -2.10 -2.26 -6.86
N SER A 72 -2.91 -3.30 -6.64
CA SER A 72 -3.53 -4.07 -7.73
C SER A 72 -4.49 -3.21 -8.54
N LEU A 73 -5.34 -2.42 -7.88
CA LEU A 73 -6.30 -1.53 -8.51
C LEU A 73 -5.60 -0.49 -9.38
N TRP A 74 -4.55 0.16 -8.86
CA TRP A 74 -3.83 1.20 -9.59
C TRP A 74 -2.98 0.64 -10.73
N ALA A 75 -2.37 -0.53 -10.55
CA ALA A 75 -1.67 -1.20 -11.63
C ALA A 75 -2.62 -1.67 -12.74
N SER A 76 -3.86 -2.06 -12.42
CA SER A 76 -4.85 -2.55 -13.39
C SER A 76 -5.29 -1.50 -14.42
N VAL A 77 -5.14 -0.21 -14.09
CA VAL A 77 -5.45 0.90 -15.02
C VAL A 77 -4.45 0.95 -16.18
N ASP A 78 -3.23 0.43 -15.99
CA ASP A 78 -2.23 0.38 -17.04
C ASP A 78 -2.55 -0.72 -18.07
N LYS A 79 -2.33 -0.39 -19.35
CA LYS A 79 -2.62 -1.30 -20.48
C LYS A 79 -1.85 -2.62 -20.37
N SER A 80 -0.72 -2.64 -19.68
CA SER A 80 0.07 -3.86 -19.47
C SER A 80 -0.66 -4.92 -18.64
N PHE A 81 -1.73 -4.55 -17.92
CA PHE A 81 -2.52 -5.41 -17.03
C PHE A 81 -3.97 -5.64 -17.51
N LYS A 82 -4.33 -5.21 -18.72
CA LYS A 82 -5.72 -5.22 -19.23
C LYS A 82 -6.48 -6.55 -19.10
N ASP A 83 -5.78 -7.68 -19.19
CA ASP A 83 -6.37 -9.03 -19.14
C ASP A 83 -5.95 -9.81 -17.89
N ILE A 84 -5.37 -9.13 -16.89
CA ILE A 84 -4.93 -9.74 -15.64
C ILE A 84 -5.97 -9.44 -14.56
N PRO A 85 -6.65 -10.46 -14.00
CA PRO A 85 -7.54 -10.29 -12.87
C PRO A 85 -6.83 -9.61 -11.68
N LEU A 86 -7.52 -8.68 -11.00
CA LEU A 86 -6.97 -7.89 -9.88
C LEU A 86 -6.26 -8.74 -8.82
N PHE A 87 -6.89 -9.85 -8.40
CA PHE A 87 -6.35 -10.74 -7.36
C PHE A 87 -5.07 -11.48 -7.75
N LEU A 88 -4.67 -11.45 -9.03
CA LEU A 88 -3.43 -12.03 -9.53
C LEU A 88 -2.31 -11.00 -9.69
N ILE A 89 -2.59 -9.71 -9.51
CA ILE A 89 -1.62 -8.63 -9.73
C ILE A 89 -0.65 -8.49 -8.55
N VAL A 90 -1.19 -8.27 -7.34
CA VAL A 90 -0.44 -8.31 -6.08
C VAL A 90 -1.13 -9.32 -5.17
N ARG A 91 -0.38 -10.31 -4.70
CA ARG A 91 -0.87 -11.32 -3.74
C ARG A 91 -0.37 -10.97 -2.34
N ASN A 92 -1.21 -11.24 -1.35
CA ASN A 92 -0.75 -11.44 0.03
C ASN A 92 0.02 -12.75 0.16
#